data_AF-A0A1Q7XAD9-F1
#
_entry.id   AF-A0A1Q7XAD9-F1
#
_cell.length_a   1.000
_cell.length_b   1.000
_cell.length_c   1.000
_cell.angle_alpha   90.00
_cell.angle_beta   90.00
_cell.angle_gamma   90.00
#
_symmetry.space_group_name_H-M   'P 1'
#
loop_
_entity.id
_entity.type
_entity.pdbx_description
1 polymer ?
#
loop_
_entity_poly.entity_id
_entity_poly.type
_entity_poly.pdbx_seq_one_letter_code
_entity_poly.pdbx_strand_id
1 'polypeptide(L)'
;MWKLELEEYYFKIYDEHKNIVGYFAPEYGEIYPEEKADEVIKEMHKRQEKIKSGYLALPFVKFGIFEEGKEMNLDYLVEKLADVNNRISLWKSLFVDKDIRQHKITVSHTDHDMLSVTLELVFTLPVSLEKNQLQNEISKILDLIHQEGLL
;
A
#
# COMPACT_ATOMS: atom_id res chain seq x y z
N MET A 1 7.59 3.18 14.29
CA MET A 1 7.25 4.46 13.60
C MET A 1 7.50 4.27 12.11
N TRP A 2 6.50 4.52 11.26
CA TRP A 2 6.63 4.38 9.80
C TRP A 2 7.55 5.45 9.22
N LYS A 3 8.37 5.09 8.24
CA LYS A 3 9.23 6.04 7.53
C LYS A 3 8.87 6.08 6.06
N LEU A 4 8.62 7.28 5.53
CA LEU A 4 8.43 7.51 4.10
C LEU A 4 9.75 7.89 3.44
N GLU A 5 10.01 7.34 2.27
CA GLU A 5 11.15 7.71 1.42
C GLU A 5 10.66 7.95 0.00
N LEU A 6 10.85 9.17 -0.51
CA LEU A 6 10.47 9.51 -1.87
C LEU A 6 11.42 8.83 -2.85
N GLU A 7 10.86 8.07 -3.78
CA GLU A 7 11.54 7.51 -4.94
C GLU A 7 10.77 7.95 -6.18
N GLU A 8 11.43 8.77 -7.00
CA GLU A 8 10.82 9.39 -8.20
C GLU A 8 9.53 10.15 -7.88
N TYR A 9 8.38 9.51 -8.12
CA TYR A 9 7.02 10.08 -7.95
C TYR A 9 6.20 9.37 -6.87
N TYR A 10 6.74 8.41 -6.14
CA TYR A 10 6.01 7.69 -5.08
C TYR A 10 6.86 7.55 -3.82
N PHE A 11 6.23 7.20 -2.70
CA PHE A 11 6.89 6.97 -1.43
C PHE A 11 6.98 5.48 -1.12
N LYS A 12 8.19 5.00 -0.84
CA LYS A 12 8.40 3.73 -0.15
C LYS A 12 8.09 3.91 1.33
N ILE A 13 7.38 2.94 1.90
CA ILE A 13 6.99 2.94 3.31
C ILE A 13 7.77 1.84 4.01
N TYR A 14 8.49 2.22 5.06
CA TYR A 14 9.28 1.30 5.87
C TYR A 14 8.72 1.17 7.28
N ASP A 15 8.81 -0.05 7.81
CA ASP A 15 8.66 -0.31 9.25
C ASP A 15 9.90 0.13 10.05
N GLU A 16 9.87 -0.09 11.36
CA GLU A 16 11.00 0.21 12.25
C GLU A 16 12.23 -0.67 12.04
N HIS A 17 12.06 -1.82 11.41
CA HIS A 17 13.12 -2.76 11.05
C HIS A 17 13.71 -2.49 9.65
N LYS A 18 13.25 -1.43 8.97
CA LYS A 18 13.63 -1.06 7.59
C LYS A 18 13.15 -2.05 6.53
N ASN A 19 12.13 -2.85 6.81
CA ASN A 19 11.44 -3.62 5.78
C ASN A 19 10.46 -2.73 5.04
N ILE A 20 10.32 -2.94 3.73
CA ILE A 20 9.28 -2.28 2.95
C ILE A 20 7.94 -2.94 3.27
N VAL A 21 7.00 -2.16 3.76
CA VAL A 21 5.63 -2.62 4.07
C VAL A 21 4.61 -2.17 3.04
N GLY A 22 4.99 -1.24 2.15
CA GLY A 22 4.12 -0.77 1.09
C GLY A 22 4.64 0.46 0.39
N TYR A 23 3.77 1.01 -0.44
CA TYR A 23 4.05 2.17 -1.28
C TYR A 23 2.88 3.13 -1.27
N PHE A 24 3.14 4.43 -1.30
CA PHE A 24 2.12 5.45 -1.48
C PHE A 24 2.41 6.30 -2.71
N ALA A 25 1.47 6.34 -3.64
CA ALA A 25 1.53 7.19 -4.82
C ALA A 25 0.56 8.37 -4.64
N PRO A 26 1.05 9.61 -4.45
CA PRO A 26 0.18 10.79 -4.43
C PRO A 26 -0.63 10.94 -5.72
N GLU A 27 -1.85 11.45 -5.61
CA GLU A 27 -2.60 11.93 -6.77
C GLU A 27 -2.15 13.37 -7.10
N TYR A 28 -1.32 13.50 -8.13
CA TYR A 28 -0.79 14.80 -8.58
C TYR A 28 -1.75 15.58 -9.47
N GLY A 29 -2.86 14.96 -9.87
CA GLY A 29 -3.81 15.53 -10.83
C GLY A 29 -3.33 15.40 -12.27
N GLU A 30 -4.10 15.99 -13.19
CA GLU A 30 -3.79 15.95 -14.62
C GLU A 30 -2.61 16.88 -14.95
N ILE A 31 -1.52 16.33 -15.48
CA ILE A 31 -0.34 17.08 -15.88
C ILE A 31 -0.23 17.08 -17.41
N TYR A 32 -0.19 18.28 -18.00
CA TYR A 32 -0.01 18.48 -19.44
C TYR A 32 1.13 19.45 -19.75
N PRO A 33 1.97 19.18 -20.78
CA PRO A 33 2.04 17.93 -21.55
C PRO A 33 2.62 16.76 -20.71
N GLU A 34 2.22 15.52 -21.00
CA GLU A 34 2.64 14.31 -20.26
C GLU A 34 4.17 14.13 -20.21
N GLU A 35 4.86 14.54 -21.28
CA GLU A 35 6.32 14.51 -21.39
C GLU A 35 7.04 15.29 -20.28
N LYS A 36 6.35 16.23 -19.62
CA LYS A 36 6.87 17.06 -18.54
C LYS A 36 6.41 16.61 -17.16
N ALA A 37 5.69 15.49 -17.05
CA ALA A 37 5.12 15.02 -15.78
C ALA A 37 6.18 14.92 -14.68
N ASP A 38 7.35 14.33 -14.96
CA ASP A 38 8.42 14.18 -13.98
C ASP A 38 8.97 15.51 -13.47
N GLU A 39 9.11 16.51 -14.34
CA GLU A 39 9.58 17.84 -13.97
C GLU A 39 8.55 18.55 -13.10
N VAL A 40 7.28 18.48 -13.49
CA VAL A 40 6.17 19.07 -12.73
C VAL A 40 6.05 18.43 -11.36
N ILE A 41 6.06 17.10 -11.25
CA ILE A 41 5.98 16.37 -9.98
C ILE A 41 7.16 16.76 -9.07
N LYS A 42 8.38 16.81 -9.60
CA LYS A 42 9.56 17.27 -8.84
C LYS A 42 9.38 18.67 -8.29
N GLU A 43 8.83 19.60 -9.08
CA GLU A 43 8.54 20.96 -8.62
C GLU A 43 7.42 21.00 -7.58
N MET A 44 6.37 20.19 -7.71
CA MET A 44 5.30 20.07 -6.71
C MET A 44 5.84 19.64 -5.35
N HIS A 45 6.76 18.66 -5.33
CA HIS A 45 7.46 18.25 -4.11
C HIS A 45 8.32 19.36 -3.52
N LYS A 46 9.10 20.07 -4.34
CA LYS A 46 9.91 21.21 -3.88
C LYS A 46 9.06 22.32 -3.27
N ARG A 47 7.89 22.59 -3.86
CA ARG A 47 6.92 23.58 -3.40
C ARG A 47 6.04 23.07 -2.27
N GLN A 48 6.16 21.79 -1.90
CA GLN A 48 5.36 21.14 -0.88
C GLN A 48 3.86 21.33 -1.13
N GLU A 49 3.46 21.20 -2.39
CA GLU A 49 2.08 21.39 -2.82
C GLU A 49 1.12 20.44 -2.09
N LYS A 50 -0.15 20.82 -2.03
CA LYS A 50 -1.16 20.04 -1.31
C LYS A 50 -1.89 19.11 -2.27
N ILE A 51 -1.98 17.84 -1.88
CA ILE A 51 -2.75 16.80 -2.58
C ILE A 51 -4.05 16.50 -1.84
N LYS A 52 -5.07 16.06 -2.57
CA LYS A 52 -6.38 15.68 -1.99
C LYS A 52 -6.49 14.18 -1.73
N SER A 53 -5.69 13.38 -2.43
CA SER A 53 -5.78 11.94 -2.38
C SER A 53 -4.46 11.28 -2.80
N GLY A 54 -4.42 9.96 -2.71
CA GLY A 54 -3.40 9.12 -3.32
C GLY A 54 -3.73 7.65 -3.13
N TYR A 55 -2.87 6.77 -3.62
CA TYR A 55 -3.06 5.33 -3.63
C TYR A 55 -2.05 4.65 -2.72
N LEU A 56 -2.52 3.90 -1.74
CA LEU A 56 -1.70 3.12 -0.82
C LEU A 56 -1.70 1.65 -1.25
N ALA A 57 -0.57 1.16 -1.73
CA ALA A 57 -0.36 -0.22 -2.11
C ALA A 57 0.31 -1.00 -0.97
N LEU A 58 -0.31 -2.12 -0.56
CA LEU A 58 0.12 -2.96 0.55
C LEU A 58 0.08 -4.45 0.15
N PRO A 59 0.90 -5.31 0.79
CA PRO A 59 0.73 -6.75 0.72
C PRO A 59 -0.68 -7.15 1.21
N PHE A 60 -1.40 -7.93 0.42
CA PHE A 60 -2.74 -8.40 0.77
C PHE A 60 -2.66 -9.80 1.42
N VAL A 61 -2.24 -10.78 0.63
CA VAL A 61 -2.08 -12.17 1.08
C VAL A 61 -1.01 -12.87 0.25
N LYS A 62 -0.19 -13.71 0.90
CA LYS A 62 0.76 -14.60 0.25
C LYS A 62 0.29 -16.03 0.40
N PHE A 63 0.24 -16.79 -0.70
CA PHE A 63 -0.32 -18.14 -0.67
C PHE A 63 0.67 -19.17 -0.12
N GLY A 64 1.96 -19.03 -0.43
CA GLY A 64 3.03 -19.95 -0.02
C GLY A 64 3.05 -21.27 -0.80
N ILE A 65 2.33 -21.35 -1.92
CA ILE A 65 2.10 -22.60 -2.66
C ILE A 65 2.53 -22.54 -4.12
N PHE A 66 2.79 -21.34 -4.67
CA PHE A 66 3.20 -21.16 -6.07
C PHE A 66 4.72 -21.11 -6.24
N GLU A 67 5.43 -22.07 -5.66
CA GLU A 67 6.88 -22.23 -5.80
C GLU A 67 7.20 -23.37 -6.76
N GLU A 68 7.92 -23.07 -7.84
CA GLU A 68 8.25 -24.05 -8.88
C GLU A 68 9.10 -25.21 -8.30
N GLY A 69 8.69 -26.45 -8.56
CA GLY A 69 9.42 -27.65 -8.12
C GLY A 69 9.22 -28.04 -6.65
N LYS A 70 8.42 -27.28 -5.87
CA LYS A 70 8.10 -27.62 -4.48
C LYS A 70 7.07 -28.74 -4.41
N GLU A 71 7.48 -29.89 -3.88
CA GLU A 71 6.55 -30.95 -3.51
C GLU A 71 5.79 -30.56 -2.24
N MET A 72 4.47 -30.72 -2.26
CA MET A 72 3.59 -30.41 -1.14
C MET A 72 2.71 -31.62 -0.84
N ASN A 73 2.49 -31.90 0.45
CA ASN A 73 1.48 -32.86 0.87
C ASN A 73 0.12 -32.16 1.11
N LEU A 74 -0.93 -32.96 1.28
CA LEU A 74 -2.29 -32.45 1.45
C LEU A 74 -2.42 -31.59 2.72
N ASP A 75 -1.82 -32.01 3.83
CA ASP A 75 -1.93 -31.31 5.12
C ASP A 75 -1.36 -29.88 5.02
N TYR A 76 -0.19 -29.73 4.39
CA TYR A 76 0.43 -28.44 4.13
C TYR A 76 -0.46 -27.52 3.27
N LEU A 77 -1.02 -28.07 2.19
CA LEU A 77 -1.88 -27.31 1.29
C LEU A 77 -3.15 -26.82 2.02
N VAL A 78 -3.77 -27.69 2.81
CA VAL A 78 -4.97 -27.34 3.61
C VAL A 78 -4.63 -26.25 4.63
N GLU A 79 -3.51 -26.37 5.33
CA GLU A 79 -3.05 -25.36 6.30
C GLU A 79 -2.82 -24.00 5.63
N LYS A 80 -2.11 -23.96 4.49
CA LYS A 80 -1.84 -22.70 3.78
C LYS A 80 -3.10 -22.05 3.24
N LEU A 81 -4.04 -22.82 2.70
CA LEU A 81 -5.32 -22.28 2.25
C LEU A 81 -6.17 -21.75 3.42
N ALA A 82 -6.10 -22.39 4.59
CA ALA A 82 -6.74 -21.89 5.80
C ALA A 82 -6.12 -20.56 6.27
N ASP A 83 -4.78 -20.46 6.29
CA ASP A 83 -4.05 -19.22 6.62
C ASP A 83 -4.46 -18.07 5.69
N VAL A 84 -4.47 -18.34 4.37
CA VAL A 84 -4.89 -17.38 3.34
C VAL A 84 -6.33 -16.93 3.57
N ASN A 85 -7.24 -17.86 3.83
CA ASN A 85 -8.65 -17.55 4.06
C ASN A 85 -8.84 -16.70 5.33
N ASN A 86 -8.09 -17.00 6.40
CA ASN A 86 -8.10 -16.20 7.62
C ASN A 86 -7.59 -14.78 7.35
N ARG A 87 -6.50 -14.63 6.60
CA ARG A 87 -5.94 -13.31 6.21
C ARG A 87 -6.93 -12.50 5.38
N ILE A 88 -7.56 -13.09 4.38
CA ILE A 88 -8.60 -12.44 3.56
C ILE A 88 -9.78 -12.01 4.42
N SER A 89 -10.17 -12.83 5.40
CA SER A 89 -11.27 -12.52 6.32
C SER A 89 -10.97 -11.29 7.19
N LEU A 90 -9.74 -11.16 7.70
CA LEU A 90 -9.30 -9.96 8.45
C LEU A 90 -9.37 -8.70 7.59
N TRP A 91 -8.83 -8.75 6.36
CA TRP A 91 -8.94 -7.62 5.43
C TRP A 91 -10.38 -7.26 5.10
N LYS A 92 -11.23 -8.26 4.89
CA LYS A 92 -12.66 -8.04 4.62
C LYS A 92 -13.35 -7.34 5.79
N SER A 93 -13.09 -7.76 7.03
CA SER A 93 -13.61 -7.08 8.22
C SER A 93 -13.13 -5.63 8.27
N LEU A 94 -11.83 -5.38 8.04
CA LEU A 94 -11.29 -4.03 8.01
C LEU A 94 -12.00 -3.14 6.97
N PHE A 95 -12.21 -3.63 5.74
CA PHE A 95 -12.88 -2.85 4.70
C PHE A 95 -14.31 -2.48 5.09
N VAL A 96 -15.03 -3.37 5.76
CA VAL A 96 -16.38 -3.12 6.26
C VAL A 96 -16.35 -2.12 7.41
N ASP A 97 -15.50 -2.35 8.42
CA ASP A 97 -15.48 -1.58 9.67
C ASP A 97 -15.01 -0.13 9.46
N LYS A 98 -14.16 0.10 8.45
CA LYS A 98 -13.60 1.42 8.13
C LYS A 98 -14.22 2.06 6.89
N ASP A 99 -15.27 1.46 6.34
CA ASP A 99 -15.97 1.91 5.13
C ASP A 99 -15.02 2.16 3.94
N ILE A 100 -14.03 1.27 3.75
CA ILE A 100 -13.06 1.35 2.65
C ILE A 100 -13.69 0.76 1.38
N ARG A 101 -14.39 1.61 0.63
CA ARG A 101 -15.16 1.18 -0.55
C ARG A 101 -14.32 1.03 -1.83
N GLN A 102 -13.28 1.84 -1.98
CA GLN A 102 -12.44 1.85 -3.17
C GLN A 102 -11.13 1.12 -2.89
N HIS A 103 -11.08 -0.14 -3.34
CA HIS A 103 -9.87 -0.95 -3.30
C HIS A 103 -9.75 -1.79 -4.56
N LYS A 104 -8.50 -2.10 -4.93
CA LYS A 104 -8.17 -2.96 -6.05
C LYS A 104 -7.21 -4.05 -5.57
N ILE A 105 -7.47 -5.29 -5.94
CA ILE A 105 -6.58 -6.43 -5.64
C ILE A 105 -5.94 -6.90 -6.94
N THR A 106 -4.63 -7.05 -6.94
CA THR A 106 -3.85 -7.53 -8.10
C THR A 106 -2.77 -8.51 -7.65
N VAL A 107 -2.24 -9.30 -8.57
CA VAL A 107 -0.99 -10.03 -8.32
C VAL A 107 0.13 -9.02 -8.08
N SER A 108 0.99 -9.28 -7.10
CA SER A 108 2.14 -8.42 -6.82
C SER A 108 3.11 -8.44 -8.01
N HIS A 109 3.66 -7.28 -8.35
CA HIS A 109 4.61 -7.16 -9.44
C HIS A 109 5.94 -7.87 -9.18
N THR A 110 6.30 -8.06 -7.91
CA THR A 110 7.59 -8.61 -7.49
C THR A 110 7.49 -10.04 -6.95
N ASP A 111 6.28 -10.55 -6.69
CA ASP A 111 6.06 -11.87 -6.12
C ASP A 111 4.75 -12.47 -6.66
N HIS A 112 4.86 -13.44 -7.57
CA HIS A 112 3.71 -14.07 -8.21
C HIS A 112 2.88 -14.95 -7.25
N ASP A 113 3.42 -15.31 -6.08
CA ASP A 113 2.73 -16.05 -5.02
C ASP A 113 2.00 -15.10 -4.03
N MET A 114 2.01 -13.79 -4.30
CA MET A 114 1.41 -12.78 -3.45
C MET A 114 0.40 -11.93 -4.21
N LEU A 115 -0.74 -11.64 -3.58
CA LEU A 115 -1.63 -10.56 -3.98
C LEU A 115 -1.28 -9.29 -3.21
N SER A 116 -1.45 -8.17 -3.87
CA SER A 116 -1.38 -6.83 -3.30
C SER A 116 -2.76 -6.18 -3.33
N VAL A 117 -3.00 -5.29 -2.38
CA VAL A 117 -4.18 -4.43 -2.35
C VAL A 117 -3.76 -2.97 -2.50
N THR A 118 -4.47 -2.24 -3.34
CA THR A 118 -4.34 -0.79 -3.47
C THR A 118 -5.60 -0.13 -2.92
N LEU A 119 -5.43 0.74 -1.94
CA LEU A 119 -6.49 1.52 -1.31
C LEU A 119 -6.43 2.95 -1.84
N GLU A 120 -7.56 3.50 -2.26
CA GLU A 120 -7.67 4.93 -2.53
C GLU A 120 -7.84 5.68 -1.20
N LEU A 121 -6.90 6.58 -0.91
CA LEU A 121 -6.95 7.44 0.26
C LEU A 121 -7.42 8.83 -0.16
N VAL A 122 -8.56 9.26 0.36
CA VAL A 122 -9.06 10.62 0.18
C VAL A 122 -8.93 11.36 1.51
N PHE A 123 -8.13 12.42 1.54
CA PHE A 123 -7.90 13.18 2.76
C PHE A 123 -9.06 14.15 3.03
N THR A 124 -9.44 14.30 4.29
CA THR A 124 -10.50 15.25 4.69
C THR A 124 -10.14 16.70 4.37
N LEU A 125 -8.85 17.03 4.46
CA LEU A 125 -8.27 18.31 4.06
C LEU A 125 -7.06 18.05 3.18
N PRO A 126 -6.76 18.93 2.20
CA PRO A 126 -5.56 18.77 1.37
C PRO A 126 -4.28 18.72 2.22
N VAL A 127 -3.48 17.68 2.02
CA VAL A 127 -2.27 17.38 2.79
C VAL A 127 -1.06 17.82 1.98
N SER A 128 -0.11 18.51 2.61
CA SER A 128 1.13 18.91 1.92
C SER A 128 1.97 17.68 1.59
N LEU A 129 2.64 17.71 0.44
CA LEU A 129 3.72 16.78 0.08
C LEU A 129 4.97 16.92 0.97
N GLU A 130 4.97 17.87 1.92
CA GLU A 130 5.95 17.88 2.99
C GLU A 130 5.93 16.55 3.75
N LYS A 131 7.13 15.97 3.87
CA LYS A 131 7.31 14.58 4.33
C LYS A 131 6.63 14.28 5.66
N ASN A 132 6.76 15.16 6.66
CA ASN A 132 6.22 14.87 7.99
C ASN A 132 4.69 14.93 8.02
N GLN A 133 4.08 15.92 7.35
CA GLN A 133 2.63 16.01 7.24
C GLN A 133 2.04 14.79 6.54
N LEU A 134 2.59 14.43 5.38
CA LEU A 134 2.11 13.27 4.63
C LEU A 134 2.33 11.97 5.41
N GLN A 135 3.50 11.80 6.03
CA GLN A 135 3.80 10.65 6.87
C GLN A 135 2.83 10.53 8.04
N ASN A 136 2.43 11.62 8.67
CA ASN A 136 1.47 11.57 9.78
C ASN A 136 0.10 11.06 9.34
N GLU A 137 -0.40 11.51 8.19
CA GLU A 137 -1.70 11.04 7.69
C GLU A 137 -1.65 9.57 7.25
N ILE A 138 -0.58 9.17 6.57
CA ILE A 138 -0.38 7.77 6.16
C ILE A 138 -0.16 6.87 7.38
N SER A 139 0.53 7.35 8.42
CA SER A 139 0.74 6.57 9.64
C SER A 139 -0.56 6.19 10.33
N LYS A 140 -1.58 7.08 10.33
CA LYS A 140 -2.88 6.77 10.95
C LYS A 140 -3.54 5.53 10.35
N ILE A 141 -3.50 5.39 9.02
CA ILE A 141 -4.09 4.23 8.37
C ILE A 141 -3.20 3.00 8.53
N LEU A 142 -1.88 3.14 8.46
CA LEU A 142 -0.95 2.03 8.66
C LEU A 142 -1.02 1.47 10.09
N ASP A 143 -1.11 2.34 11.10
CA ASP A 143 -1.26 1.94 12.51
C ASP A 143 -2.55 1.12 12.70
N LEU A 144 -3.63 1.56 12.08
CA LEU A 144 -4.92 0.86 12.11
C LEU A 144 -4.85 -0.50 11.40
N ILE A 145 -4.19 -0.60 10.25
CA ILE A 145 -4.01 -1.88 9.56
C ILE A 145 -3.10 -2.81 10.37
N HIS A 146 -2.03 -2.28 10.98
CA HIS A 146 -1.11 -3.03 11.82
C HIS A 146 -1.79 -3.57 13.09
N GLN A 147 -2.68 -2.78 13.72
CA GLN A 147 -3.48 -3.21 14.88
C GLN A 147 -4.37 -4.42 14.57
N GLU A 148 -4.84 -4.58 13.33
CA GLU A 148 -5.59 -5.75 12.88
C GLU A 148 -4.69 -6.95 12.50
N GLY A 149 -3.37 -6.85 12.70
CA GLY A 149 -2.40 -7.89 12.34
C GLY A 149 -2.17 -8.04 10.84
N LEU A 150 -2.51 -7.02 10.05
CA LEU A 150 -2.44 -7.03 8.58
C LEU A 150 -1.13 -6.44 8.02
N LEU A 151 -0.24 -5.93 8.89
CA LEU A 151 1.11 -5.46 8.56
C LEU A 151 2.11 -5.97 9.59
#